data_AF-A0A7W9KBN6-F1
#
_entry.id   AF-A0A7W9KBN6-F1
#
_cell.length_a   1.000
_cell.length_b   1.000
_cell.length_c   1.000
_cell.angle_alpha   90.00
_cell.angle_beta   90.00
_cell.angle_gamma   90.00
#
_symmetry.space_group_name_H-M   'P 1'
#
loop_
_entity.id
_entity.type
_entity.pdbx_description
1 polymer ?
#
loop_
_entity_poly.entity_id
_entity_poly.type
_entity_poly.pdbx_seq_one_letter_code
_entity_poly.pdbx_strand_id
1 'polypeptide(L)'
;MVNLRLVVVPAAALLLVAAGCSREAGPSGPPVAKYGPSVQDLTVKADALQADQCQTVDPAVVYPECERYATQVANFGNSVVSETAGSKQADAIKAVVDKMQAAVADYEKRTCGVGTQNPGVNNADPSTGGPNAGPCAAALTTVRQQVEAVAKLLKQVG
;
A
#
# COMPACT_ATOMS: atom_id res chain seq x y z
N MET A 1 4.26 -67.57 -0.04
CA MET A 1 4.49 -67.92 1.38
C MET A 1 5.79 -67.27 1.80
N VAL A 2 5.71 -66.22 2.64
CA VAL A 2 6.25 -66.18 4.02
C VAL A 2 7.76 -65.86 4.02
N ASN A 3 8.32 -64.92 4.77
CA ASN A 3 7.85 -63.80 5.60
C ASN A 3 9.15 -63.10 6.07
N LEU A 4 9.14 -61.77 6.13
CA LEU A 4 9.13 -60.98 7.37
C LEU A 4 10.52 -60.69 7.96
N ARG A 5 10.86 -59.41 7.88
CA ARG A 5 12.06 -58.76 8.36
C ARG A 5 12.16 -58.86 9.88
N LEU A 6 13.34 -59.27 10.35
CA LEU A 6 13.80 -59.18 11.74
C LEU A 6 14.77 -58.01 11.87
N VAL A 7 15.16 -57.74 13.13
CA VAL A 7 16.11 -56.73 13.64
C VAL A 7 15.39 -55.47 14.15
N VAL A 8 14.79 -55.51 15.36
CA VAL A 8 15.42 -55.40 16.70
C VAL A 8 16.12 -54.05 16.89
N VAL A 9 15.43 -53.14 17.58
CA VAL A 9 15.94 -51.86 18.10
C VAL A 9 16.45 -52.08 19.53
N PRO A 10 17.61 -51.51 19.88
CA PRO A 10 17.73 -50.93 21.21
C PRO A 10 18.22 -49.49 21.19
N ALA A 11 17.60 -48.72 22.08
CA ALA A 11 17.84 -47.32 22.34
C ALA A 11 19.25 -47.04 22.91
N ALA A 12 19.89 -45.97 22.44
CA ALA A 12 21.00 -45.32 23.12
C ALA A 12 20.82 -43.81 23.02
N ALA A 13 20.56 -43.20 24.17
CA ALA A 13 20.47 -41.77 24.38
C ALA A 13 21.83 -41.10 24.11
N LEU A 14 21.83 -40.00 23.36
CA LEU A 14 22.96 -39.08 23.29
C LEU A 14 22.48 -37.65 23.58
N LEU A 15 23.00 -37.16 24.70
CA LEU A 15 22.87 -35.82 25.26
C LEU A 15 23.25 -34.76 24.22
N LEU A 16 22.30 -33.89 23.87
CA LEU A 16 22.57 -32.67 23.11
C LEU A 16 23.20 -31.64 24.06
N VAL A 17 24.51 -31.51 23.92
CA VAL A 17 25.36 -30.55 24.60
C VAL A 17 24.95 -29.14 24.17
N ALA A 18 24.57 -28.33 25.16
CA ALA A 18 24.47 -26.88 25.05
C ALA A 18 25.86 -26.31 24.75
N ALA A 19 26.11 -25.94 23.48
CA ALA A 19 27.19 -25.06 23.09
C ALA A 19 26.56 -23.75 22.58
N GLY A 20 26.98 -22.65 23.20
CA GLY A 20 26.27 -21.38 23.19
C GLY A 20 26.06 -20.76 21.82
N CYS A 21 24.92 -20.08 21.68
CA CYS A 21 24.68 -19.07 20.65
C CYS A 21 25.57 -17.85 20.95
N SER A 22 26.88 -18.00 20.70
CA SER A 22 27.77 -16.86 20.52
C SER A 22 27.15 -15.94 19.49
N ARG A 23 27.09 -14.65 19.83
CA ARG A 23 26.83 -13.57 18.88
C ARG A 23 27.99 -13.53 17.88
N GLU A 24 27.95 -14.41 16.90
CA GLU A 24 28.83 -14.36 15.76
C GLU A 24 28.24 -13.32 14.80
N ALA A 25 28.78 -12.10 14.86
CA ALA A 25 28.67 -11.17 13.76
C ALA A 25 29.39 -11.82 12.57
N GLY A 26 28.67 -12.67 11.85
CA GLY A 26 29.14 -13.29 10.62
C GLY A 26 29.55 -12.21 9.61
N PRO A 27 30.37 -12.56 8.61
CA PRO A 27 30.84 -11.62 7.60
C PRO A 27 29.66 -10.81 7.08
N SER A 28 29.78 -9.48 7.06
CA SER A 28 28.79 -8.61 6.40
C SER A 28 28.64 -9.11 4.98
N GLY A 29 27.51 -9.80 4.72
CA GLY A 29 27.20 -10.33 3.40
C GLY A 29 27.23 -9.22 2.36
N PRO A 30 27.39 -9.55 1.07
CA PRO A 30 27.30 -8.56 0.01
C PRO A 30 26.02 -7.73 0.19
N PRO A 31 26.04 -6.43 -0.10
CA PRO A 31 24.91 -5.55 0.13
C PRO A 31 23.66 -6.21 -0.44
N VAL A 32 22.67 -6.45 0.43
CA VAL A 32 21.38 -6.97 0.01
C VAL A 32 20.87 -6.06 -1.11
N ALA A 33 20.64 -6.62 -2.29
CA ALA A 33 20.06 -5.87 -3.39
C ALA A 33 18.77 -5.21 -2.86
N LYS A 34 18.64 -3.90 -3.04
CA LYS A 34 17.38 -3.21 -2.74
C LYS A 34 16.32 -3.75 -3.70
N TYR A 35 15.55 -4.73 -3.24
CA TYR A 35 14.32 -5.16 -3.90
C TYR A 35 13.21 -4.21 -3.46
N GLY A 36 13.17 -3.03 -4.07
CA GLY A 36 12.14 -2.01 -3.89
C GLY A 36 11.82 -1.36 -5.24
N PRO A 37 10.63 -0.77 -5.41
CA PRO A 37 10.29 -0.06 -6.65
C PRO A 37 11.29 1.09 -6.87
N SER A 38 11.79 1.25 -8.08
CA SER A 38 12.58 2.43 -8.42
C SER A 38 11.70 3.67 -8.54
N VAL A 39 12.30 4.87 -8.52
CA VAL A 39 11.58 6.12 -8.84
C VAL A 39 10.91 6.06 -10.21
N GLN A 40 11.50 5.34 -11.17
CA GLN A 40 10.91 5.13 -12.48
C GLN A 40 9.64 4.26 -12.40
N ASP A 41 9.66 3.17 -11.63
CA ASP A 41 8.47 2.32 -11.41
C ASP A 41 7.35 3.11 -10.73
N LEU A 42 7.70 3.98 -9.78
CA LEU A 42 6.75 4.86 -9.12
C LEU A 42 6.15 5.89 -10.07
N THR A 43 6.91 6.38 -11.05
CA THR A 43 6.39 7.29 -12.09
C THR A 43 5.36 6.57 -12.97
N VAL A 44 5.64 5.34 -13.40
CA VAL A 44 4.68 4.52 -14.16
C VAL A 44 3.41 4.24 -13.34
N LYS A 45 3.57 3.94 -12.04
CA LYS A 45 2.44 3.73 -11.14
C LYS A 45 1.61 5.00 -10.96
N ALA A 46 2.24 6.17 -10.92
CA ALA A 46 1.54 7.45 -10.87
C ALA A 46 0.69 7.66 -12.14
N ASP A 47 1.25 7.40 -13.32
CA ASP A 47 0.51 7.50 -14.59
C ASP A 47 -0.68 6.52 -14.62
N ALA A 48 -0.51 5.29 -14.10
CA ALA A 48 -1.59 4.30 -14.01
C ALA A 48 -2.72 4.76 -13.06
N LEU A 49 -2.37 5.34 -11.90
CA LEU A 49 -3.35 5.94 -10.98
C LEU A 49 -4.08 7.13 -11.62
N GLN A 50 -3.36 7.94 -12.41
CA GLN A 50 -3.96 9.07 -13.12
C GLN A 50 -4.93 8.66 -14.24
N ALA A 51 -4.76 7.45 -14.78
CA ALA A 51 -5.67 6.87 -15.77
C ALA A 51 -6.87 6.13 -15.16
N ASP A 52 -6.90 5.92 -13.84
CA ASP A 52 -8.00 5.22 -13.16
C ASP A 52 -9.31 6.03 -13.24
N GLN A 53 -10.45 5.33 -13.31
CA GLN A 53 -11.78 5.94 -13.36
C GLN A 53 -12.01 6.89 -12.17
N CYS A 54 -11.46 6.53 -11.01
CA CYS A 54 -11.51 7.33 -9.80
C CYS A 54 -10.65 8.58 -9.84
N GLN A 55 -9.86 8.80 -10.88
CA GLN A 55 -9.22 10.07 -11.22
C GLN A 55 -10.02 10.84 -12.28
N THR A 56 -10.53 10.16 -13.31
CA THR A 56 -11.02 10.81 -14.55
C THR A 56 -12.51 11.15 -14.55
N VAL A 57 -13.35 10.39 -13.84
CA VAL A 57 -14.80 10.63 -13.77
C VAL A 57 -15.11 11.64 -12.67
N ASP A 58 -16.17 12.44 -12.82
CA ASP A 58 -16.62 13.41 -11.80
C ASP A 58 -16.62 12.77 -10.38
N PRO A 59 -15.90 13.35 -9.40
CA PRO A 59 -15.81 12.79 -8.06
C PRO A 59 -17.16 12.76 -7.34
N ALA A 60 -18.11 13.64 -7.69
CA ALA A 60 -19.46 13.60 -7.13
C ALA A 60 -20.25 12.34 -7.54
N VAL A 61 -19.85 11.71 -8.64
CA VAL A 61 -20.51 10.52 -9.21
C VAL A 61 -19.76 9.24 -8.83
N VAL A 62 -18.45 9.22 -9.01
CA VAL A 62 -17.66 7.97 -8.92
C VAL A 62 -17.18 7.64 -7.52
N TYR A 63 -17.25 8.58 -6.56
CA TYR A 63 -16.72 8.33 -5.21
C TYR A 63 -17.19 7.02 -4.55
N PRO A 64 -18.40 6.49 -4.75
CA PRO A 64 -18.82 5.25 -4.10
C PRO A 64 -17.97 4.04 -4.50
N GLU A 65 -17.42 4.03 -5.70
CA GLU A 65 -16.70 2.88 -6.29
C GLU A 65 -15.17 2.94 -6.03
N CYS A 66 -14.70 3.99 -5.36
CA CYS A 66 -13.28 4.33 -5.29
C CYS A 66 -12.50 3.78 -4.09
N GLU A 67 -13.06 2.83 -3.35
CA GLU A 67 -12.40 2.21 -2.19
C GLU A 67 -11.05 1.58 -2.57
N ARG A 68 -11.06 0.74 -3.60
CA ARG A 68 -9.83 0.08 -4.11
C ARG A 68 -8.81 1.10 -4.60
N TYR A 69 -9.27 2.20 -5.20
CA TYR A 69 -8.39 3.27 -5.64
C TYR A 69 -7.73 3.98 -4.44
N ALA A 70 -8.51 4.35 -3.43
CA ALA A 70 -8.02 5.00 -2.22
C ALA A 70 -6.93 4.18 -1.51
N THR A 71 -7.15 2.87 -1.35
CA THR A 71 -6.14 1.96 -0.78
C THR A 71 -4.87 1.88 -1.64
N GLN A 72 -5.00 1.81 -2.97
CA GLN A 72 -3.84 1.81 -3.87
C GLN A 72 -3.04 3.11 -3.77
N VAL A 73 -3.71 4.26 -3.65
CA VAL A 73 -3.09 5.57 -3.49
C VAL A 73 -2.35 5.67 -2.14
N ALA A 74 -2.94 5.19 -1.04
CA ALA A 74 -2.26 5.16 0.25
C ALA A 74 -0.96 4.35 0.20
N ASN A 75 -1.01 3.15 -0.39
CA ASN A 75 0.17 2.31 -0.57
C ASN A 75 1.21 2.95 -1.50
N PHE A 76 0.76 3.60 -2.58
CA PHE A 76 1.63 4.37 -3.46
C PHE A 76 2.36 5.49 -2.71
N GLY A 77 1.66 6.28 -1.89
CA GLY A 77 2.27 7.33 -1.08
C GLY A 77 3.36 6.83 -0.15
N ASN A 78 3.14 5.71 0.54
CA ASN A 78 4.14 5.08 1.40
C ASN A 78 5.40 4.69 0.62
N SER A 79 5.24 4.06 -0.55
CA SER A 79 6.38 3.71 -1.41
C SER A 79 7.12 4.94 -1.90
N VAL A 80 6.40 6.00 -2.28
CA VAL A 80 7.00 7.27 -2.73
C VAL A 80 7.86 7.90 -1.65
N VAL A 81 7.37 8.00 -0.41
CA VAL A 81 8.16 8.57 0.69
C VAL A 81 9.42 7.75 0.96
N SER A 82 9.29 6.41 0.98
CA SER A 82 10.42 5.50 1.20
C SER A 82 11.52 5.68 0.15
N GLU A 83 11.15 5.68 -1.14
CA GLU A 83 12.12 5.68 -2.24
C GLU A 83 12.71 7.08 -2.51
N THR A 84 12.04 8.15 -2.08
CA THR A 84 12.48 9.53 -2.34
C THR A 84 13.12 10.21 -1.12
N ALA A 85 13.28 9.50 0.01
CA ALA A 85 13.81 10.03 1.26
C ALA A 85 15.20 10.67 1.16
N GLY A 86 16.03 10.27 0.18
CA GLY A 86 17.35 10.85 -0.07
C GLY A 86 17.38 11.96 -1.13
N SER A 87 16.23 12.32 -1.72
CA SER A 87 16.16 13.31 -2.79
C SER A 87 16.09 14.75 -2.25
N LYS A 88 16.44 15.73 -3.08
CA LYS A 88 16.25 17.16 -2.76
C LYS A 88 14.77 17.54 -2.57
N GLN A 89 13.86 16.70 -3.05
CA GLN A 89 12.41 16.91 -2.97
C GLN A 89 11.76 16.16 -1.80
N ALA A 90 12.54 15.46 -0.96
CA ALA A 90 12.01 14.57 0.07
C ALA A 90 10.96 15.24 0.97
N ASP A 91 11.23 16.46 1.46
CA ASP A 91 10.30 17.19 2.33
C ASP A 91 9.03 17.63 1.58
N ALA A 92 9.16 18.10 0.34
CA ALA A 92 8.03 18.51 -0.48
C ALA A 92 7.13 17.32 -0.82
N ILE A 93 7.75 16.18 -1.18
CA ILE A 93 7.06 14.93 -1.46
C ILE A 93 6.34 14.43 -0.22
N LYS A 94 7.02 14.39 0.94
CA LYS A 94 6.42 13.99 2.20
C LYS A 94 5.21 14.86 2.55
N ALA A 95 5.30 16.18 2.42
CA ALA A 95 4.20 17.08 2.73
C ALA A 95 2.96 16.83 1.83
N VAL A 96 3.17 16.53 0.54
CA VAL A 96 2.09 16.17 -0.38
C VAL A 96 1.50 14.80 -0.04
N VAL A 97 2.33 13.81 0.25
CA VAL A 97 1.89 12.46 0.63
C VAL A 97 1.13 12.48 1.95
N ASP A 98 1.56 13.25 2.95
CA ASP A 98 0.85 13.36 4.23
C ASP A 98 -0.58 13.93 4.03
N LYS A 99 -0.75 14.94 3.16
CA LYS A 99 -2.07 15.44 2.77
C LYS A 99 -2.90 14.40 2.03
N MET A 100 -2.27 13.64 1.14
CA MET A 100 -2.91 12.57 0.38
C MET A 100 -3.44 11.48 1.33
N GLN A 101 -2.63 11.06 2.30
CA GLN A 101 -3.00 10.06 3.30
C GLN A 101 -4.09 10.56 4.23
N ALA A 102 -4.04 11.83 4.64
CA ALA A 102 -5.12 12.43 5.42
C ALA A 102 -6.46 12.43 4.66
N ALA A 103 -6.44 12.72 3.36
CA ALA A 103 -7.63 12.67 2.52
C ALA A 103 -8.16 11.24 2.31
N VAL A 104 -7.27 10.26 2.11
CA VAL A 104 -7.66 8.83 2.07
C VAL A 104 -8.27 8.41 3.40
N ALA A 105 -7.66 8.77 4.53
CA ALA A 105 -8.20 8.44 5.85
C ALA A 105 -9.57 9.09 6.11
N ASP A 106 -9.79 10.32 5.65
CA ASP A 106 -11.11 10.97 5.74
C ASP A 106 -12.16 10.26 4.86
N TYR A 107 -11.77 9.85 3.65
CA TYR A 107 -12.60 9.04 2.75
C TYR A 107 -12.99 7.69 3.39
N GLU A 108 -12.03 6.98 3.97
CA GLU A 108 -12.25 5.69 4.64
C GLU A 108 -13.10 5.83 5.91
N LYS A 109 -12.80 6.84 6.75
CA LYS A 109 -13.54 7.11 7.99
C LYS A 109 -15.02 7.42 7.75
N ARG A 110 -15.32 8.08 6.65
CA ARG A 110 -16.69 8.37 6.20
C ARG A 110 -17.35 7.19 5.50
N THR A 111 -16.64 6.06 5.41
CA THR A 111 -17.06 4.86 4.69
C THR A 111 -17.44 5.18 3.24
N CYS A 112 -16.74 6.10 2.57
CA CYS A 112 -17.14 6.60 1.26
C CYS A 112 -17.17 5.53 0.16
N GLY A 113 -16.41 4.44 0.36
CA GLY A 113 -16.46 3.25 -0.46
C GLY A 113 -17.69 2.41 -0.15
N VAL A 114 -18.46 2.09 -1.18
CA VAL A 114 -19.33 0.93 -1.20
C VAL A 114 -18.86 0.01 -2.31
N GLY A 115 -17.92 -0.88 -2.00
CA GLY A 115 -18.11 -2.23 -2.58
C GLY A 115 -19.58 -2.63 -2.36
N THR A 116 -20.15 -3.45 -3.23
CA THR A 116 -21.56 -3.94 -3.21
C THR A 116 -22.03 -4.63 -1.90
N GLN A 117 -21.33 -4.42 -0.80
CA GLN A 117 -21.34 -5.12 0.48
C GLN A 117 -21.96 -4.31 1.63
N ASN A 118 -22.34 -3.04 1.44
CA ASN A 118 -22.97 -2.27 2.54
C ASN A 118 -24.10 -1.30 2.11
N PRO A 119 -25.24 -1.83 1.62
CA PRO A 119 -26.42 -1.03 1.31
C PRO A 119 -27.09 -0.55 2.61
N GLY A 120 -26.78 0.67 3.04
CA GLY A 120 -27.48 1.34 4.16
C GLY A 120 -26.69 2.40 4.92
N VAL A 121 -25.35 2.36 4.88
CA VAL A 121 -24.51 3.36 5.57
C VAL A 121 -24.27 4.63 4.75
N ASN A 122 -24.39 4.56 3.42
CA ASN A 122 -24.05 5.70 2.55
C ASN A 122 -25.18 6.21 1.65
N ASN A 123 -26.35 5.56 1.59
CA ASN A 123 -27.32 5.79 0.50
C ASN A 123 -26.55 5.98 -0.82
N ALA A 124 -25.84 4.94 -1.26
CA ALA A 124 -25.11 4.91 -2.53
C ALA A 124 -26.06 4.85 -3.73
N ASP A 125 -27.20 5.52 -3.60
CA ASP A 125 -27.97 5.96 -4.72
C ASP A 125 -27.36 7.30 -5.17
N PRO A 126 -26.58 7.32 -6.27
CA PRO A 126 -26.03 8.56 -6.82
C PRO A 126 -27.13 9.58 -7.18
N SER A 127 -28.42 9.19 -7.19
CA SER A 127 -29.55 10.09 -7.39
C SER A 127 -30.06 10.80 -6.12
N THR A 128 -29.74 10.29 -4.93
CA THR A 128 -30.12 10.95 -3.64
C THR A 128 -28.95 11.52 -2.87
N GLY A 129 -27.70 11.16 -3.24
CA GLY A 129 -26.48 11.80 -2.78
C GLY A 129 -26.42 11.95 -1.27
N GLY A 130 -26.56 10.84 -0.53
CA GLY A 130 -26.70 10.78 0.92
C GLY A 130 -25.77 11.70 1.72
N PRO A 131 -25.94 11.83 3.06
CA PRO A 131 -25.31 12.90 3.86
C PRO A 131 -23.77 13.01 3.74
N ASN A 132 -23.09 11.96 3.29
CA ASN A 132 -21.65 11.93 3.06
C ASN A 132 -21.20 12.22 1.61
N ALA A 133 -22.10 12.36 0.63
CA ALA A 133 -21.74 12.48 -0.78
C ALA A 133 -20.81 13.68 -1.07
N GLY A 134 -21.17 14.88 -0.60
CA GLY A 134 -20.34 16.07 -0.73
C GLY A 134 -18.95 15.91 -0.08
N PRO A 135 -18.88 15.54 1.22
CA PRO A 135 -17.62 15.26 1.89
C PRO A 135 -16.76 14.18 1.21
N CYS A 136 -17.37 13.09 0.72
CA CYS A 136 -16.66 12.01 0.03
C CYS A 136 -16.10 12.45 -1.32
N ALA A 137 -16.88 13.20 -2.10
CA ALA A 137 -16.42 13.80 -3.35
C ALA A 137 -15.27 14.79 -3.10
N ALA A 138 -15.34 15.57 -2.02
CA ALA A 138 -14.27 16.50 -1.63
C ALA A 138 -12.98 15.78 -1.19
N ALA A 139 -13.11 14.70 -0.40
CA ALA A 139 -11.98 13.86 -0.02
C ALA A 139 -11.33 13.24 -1.26
N LEU A 140 -12.12 12.63 -2.15
CA LEU A 140 -11.61 12.06 -3.41
C LEU A 140 -10.96 13.13 -4.30
N THR A 141 -11.54 14.33 -4.42
CA THR A 141 -10.93 15.45 -5.14
C THR A 141 -9.55 15.79 -4.58
N THR A 142 -9.42 15.83 -3.26
CA THR A 142 -8.13 16.09 -2.59
C THR A 142 -7.12 14.99 -2.91
N VAL A 143 -7.52 13.71 -2.83
CA VAL A 143 -6.68 12.57 -3.21
C VAL A 143 -6.15 12.73 -4.64
N ARG A 144 -7.03 13.03 -5.60
CA ARG A 144 -6.66 13.23 -7.02
C ARG A 144 -5.62 14.32 -7.22
N GLN A 145 -5.84 15.47 -6.58
CA GLN A 145 -4.92 16.60 -6.65
C GLN A 145 -3.55 16.25 -6.09
N GLN A 146 -3.50 15.48 -4.99
CA GLN A 146 -2.22 15.08 -4.41
C GLN A 146 -1.52 14.01 -5.26
N VAL A 147 -2.25 13.08 -5.90
CA VAL A 147 -1.65 12.12 -6.86
C VAL A 147 -0.96 12.86 -8.01
N GLU A 148 -1.60 13.89 -8.59
CA GLU A 148 -0.99 14.73 -9.63
C GLU A 148 0.23 15.50 -9.13
N ALA A 149 0.18 16.03 -7.91
CA ALA A 149 1.30 16.74 -7.30
C ALA A 149 2.49 15.80 -7.05
N VAL A 150 2.25 14.58 -6.55
CA VAL A 150 3.29 13.55 -6.40
C VAL A 150 3.88 13.19 -7.76
N ALA A 151 3.06 12.97 -8.79
CA ALA A 151 3.53 12.65 -10.13
C ALA A 151 4.45 13.73 -10.71
N LYS A 152 4.13 15.01 -10.49
CA LYS A 152 4.98 16.15 -10.88
C LYS A 152 6.30 16.16 -10.12
N LEU A 153 6.29 15.89 -8.81
CA LEU A 153 7.51 15.88 -7.99
C LEU A 153 8.41 14.69 -8.33
N LEU A 154 7.85 13.50 -8.60
CA LEU A 154 8.63 12.33 -9.01
C LEU A 154 9.44 12.59 -10.30
N LYS A 155 8.86 13.32 -11.27
CA LYS A 155 9.54 13.74 -12.50
C LYS A 155 10.70 14.72 -12.28
N GLN A 156 10.86 15.27 -11.07
CA GLN A 156 11.98 16.13 -10.68
C GLN A 156 13.04 15.38 -9.87
N VAL A 157 12.77 14.13 -9.49
CA VAL A 157 13.70 13.26 -8.74
C VAL A 157 14.51 12.38 -9.70
N GLY A 158 13.86 11.87 -10.76
CA GLY A 158 14.52 11.16 -11.87
C GLY A 158 15.19 12.13 -12.84
#